data_AF-A0A1G4IVQ3-F1
#
_entry.id   AF-A0A1G4IVQ3-F1
#
_cell.length_a   1.000
_cell.length_b   1.000
_cell.length_c   1.000
_cell.angle_alpha   90.00
_cell.angle_beta   90.00
_cell.angle_gamma   90.00
#
_symmetry.space_group_name_H-M   'P 1'
#
loop_
_entity.id
_entity.type
_entity.pdbx_description
1 polymer ?
#
loop_
_entity_poly.entity_id
_entity_poly.type
_entity_poly.pdbx_seq_one_letter_code
_entity_poly.pdbx_strand_id
1 'polypeptide(L)'
;MQYNFSEKLISRHNTERSRKQNVVIQKIKYQCWSEMNPLITLRSGIAKYGIRESAIIAENGLYKARKSDTSCKENQTATRQNTKPILPKSENSHSKIHLVGKGSRFERLAVQEYLGPFSNHRFARHKLDSSYDVLHAKTNYIALEKLKRSDSSAPLLFNKSQQYVEEMIPLLVTLTPLEVSVGHSKRSFPNEVFTEIPPIADFGQHPKLFSPYVSSLAHSTFYYQKSSMLNGVIPKILRNLMHPSNIKCVQLRTVDVYNDVIFFFSQRNDYATCRELFSQMKLEGITPSTKTFNLMLRNVLKNSHIRKLRLPIIDALYYLRQMKHHGAEADSTTWVTCYSLLLEDLSRDVFLEKLIECKVPITPQLVLAALSSSSQSSSQVLQFLSTNSVPLNTKLFNFCLKKLLDEKKYDVAWAFMEHAHKNASFKINHESLNIFLRCFAESARLDLTLLTFNSAIQIYKVKANLQSFDMLFKALVRNGYTENFSLIMKYLENLRQQHTNGVQVFSYWIHKARAMAIFNIRKKVSEGSVEKAKGLLNNAVWDSKGMKWECWNNCNSSQRKVFRFLGCVPKSVKAEPKKVRFITGSVASAKKDRYRHRIRSVAVKNAMLKRLPYAEDRYSALKAELQGRGILE
;
A
#
# COMPACT_ATOMS: atom_id res chain seq x y z
N MET A 1 39.56 -39.51 -14.83
CA MET A 1 40.38 -38.30 -14.55
C MET A 1 39.68 -36.96 -14.83
N GLN A 2 38.50 -36.91 -15.47
CA GLN A 2 37.79 -35.63 -15.73
C GLN A 2 36.95 -35.08 -14.55
N TYR A 3 36.52 -35.91 -13.59
CA TYR A 3 35.75 -35.45 -12.42
C TYR A 3 36.57 -34.58 -11.44
N ASN A 4 37.85 -34.92 -11.23
CA ASN A 4 38.74 -34.21 -10.29
C ASN A 4 39.19 -32.80 -10.75
N PHE A 5 38.99 -32.45 -12.02
CA PHE A 5 39.33 -31.12 -12.54
C PHE A 5 38.21 -30.11 -12.26
N SER A 6 36.95 -30.55 -12.29
CA SER A 6 35.77 -29.69 -12.04
C SER A 6 35.68 -29.23 -10.57
N GLU A 7 35.91 -30.12 -9.61
CA GLU A 7 35.93 -29.78 -8.18
C GLU A 7 37.12 -28.90 -7.80
N LYS A 8 38.29 -29.09 -8.43
CA LYS A 8 39.46 -28.22 -8.22
C LYS A 8 39.27 -26.81 -8.79
N LEU A 9 38.53 -26.66 -9.89
CA LEU A 9 38.17 -25.35 -10.46
C LEU A 9 37.12 -24.63 -9.60
N ILE A 10 36.10 -25.33 -9.11
CA ILE A 10 35.08 -24.77 -8.20
C ILE A 10 35.71 -24.40 -6.84
N SER A 11 36.61 -25.24 -6.31
CA SER A 11 37.36 -24.98 -5.08
C SER A 11 38.32 -23.78 -5.22
N ARG A 12 39.06 -23.67 -6.33
CA ARG A 12 39.95 -22.53 -6.63
C ARG A 12 39.18 -21.22 -6.84
N HIS A 13 38.02 -21.24 -7.49
CA HIS A 13 37.16 -20.05 -7.61
C HIS A 13 36.51 -19.63 -6.28
N ASN A 14 36.16 -20.60 -5.42
CA ASN A 14 35.68 -20.30 -4.07
C ASN A 14 36.79 -19.74 -3.16
N THR A 15 38.04 -20.18 -3.33
CA THR A 15 39.20 -19.62 -2.59
C THR A 15 39.64 -18.25 -3.12
N GLU A 16 39.53 -17.96 -4.41
CA GLU A 16 39.71 -16.60 -4.94
C GLU A 16 38.60 -15.64 -4.52
N ARG A 17 37.33 -16.10 -4.47
CA ARG A 17 36.22 -15.35 -3.87
C ARG A 17 36.48 -15.06 -2.40
N SER A 18 37.07 -16.00 -1.66
CA SER A 18 37.40 -15.83 -0.25
C SER A 18 38.61 -14.92 0.01
N ARG A 19 39.64 -14.95 -0.86
CA ARG A 19 40.74 -13.96 -0.80
C ARG A 19 40.27 -12.53 -1.10
N LYS A 20 39.29 -12.35 -1.99
CA LYS A 20 38.62 -11.05 -2.23
C LYS A 20 37.69 -10.62 -1.10
N GLN A 21 37.25 -11.53 -0.21
CA GLN A 21 36.49 -11.21 1.01
C GLN A 21 37.35 -10.48 2.05
N ASN A 22 38.63 -10.86 2.22
CA ASN A 22 39.54 -10.18 3.14
C ASN A 22 39.85 -8.73 2.72
N VAL A 23 39.80 -8.42 1.42
CA VAL A 23 40.00 -7.06 0.90
C VAL A 23 38.84 -6.12 1.27
N VAL A 24 37.61 -6.64 1.41
CA VAL A 24 36.43 -5.86 1.83
C VAL A 24 36.57 -5.44 3.29
N ILE A 25 36.99 -6.37 4.15
CA ILE A 25 37.24 -6.15 5.57
C ILE A 25 38.40 -5.15 5.75
N GLN A 26 39.40 -5.17 4.88
CA GLN A 26 40.50 -4.20 4.89
C GLN A 26 40.08 -2.82 4.34
N LYS A 27 39.31 -2.73 3.25
CA LYS A 27 38.77 -1.46 2.72
C LYS A 27 37.92 -0.70 3.76
N ILE A 28 37.04 -1.43 4.46
CA ILE A 28 36.15 -0.88 5.49
C ILE A 28 36.92 -0.27 6.68
N LYS A 29 38.11 -0.80 7.00
CA LYS A 29 38.93 -0.30 8.11
C LYS A 29 39.82 0.90 7.77
N TYR A 30 40.11 1.15 6.48
CA TYR A 30 41.19 2.07 6.07
C TYR A 30 40.79 3.18 5.08
N GLN A 31 39.55 3.25 4.58
CA GLN A 31 39.14 4.32 3.65
C GLN A 31 38.48 5.52 4.33
N CYS A 32 38.82 6.70 3.81
CA CYS A 32 38.29 7.98 4.27
C CYS A 32 36.77 8.04 4.02
N TRP A 33 36.02 8.39 5.06
CA TRP A 33 34.55 8.45 5.08
C TRP A 33 33.95 9.39 4.01
N SER A 34 34.76 10.22 3.37
CA SER A 34 34.38 11.27 2.42
C SER A 34 34.23 10.84 0.96
N GLU A 35 34.69 9.64 0.56
CA GLU A 35 34.72 9.22 -0.86
C GLU A 35 33.57 8.31 -1.30
N MET A 36 32.86 7.68 -0.36
CA MET A 36 31.85 6.66 -0.69
C MET A 36 30.47 7.26 -0.96
N ASN A 37 30.01 7.14 -2.21
CA ASN A 37 28.70 7.62 -2.64
C ASN A 37 28.01 6.53 -3.49
N PRO A 38 26.94 5.90 -2.96
CA PRO A 38 26.20 4.83 -3.64
C PRO A 38 25.78 5.17 -5.08
N LEU A 39 25.54 6.45 -5.38
CA LEU A 39 25.13 6.87 -6.72
C LEU A 39 26.28 6.93 -7.72
N ILE A 40 27.52 7.19 -7.26
CA ILE A 40 28.72 7.12 -8.11
C ILE A 40 28.99 5.66 -8.48
N THR A 41 28.94 4.77 -7.49
CA THR A 41 29.09 3.31 -7.69
C THR A 41 27.99 2.74 -8.58
N LEU A 42 26.75 3.18 -8.38
CA LEU A 42 25.65 2.78 -9.26
C LEU A 42 25.85 3.29 -10.70
N ARG A 43 26.32 4.52 -10.88
CA ARG A 43 26.63 5.10 -12.19
C ARG A 43 27.70 4.29 -12.94
N SER A 44 28.80 3.92 -12.27
CA SER A 44 29.84 3.10 -12.89
C SER A 44 29.31 1.70 -13.27
N GLY A 45 28.46 1.12 -12.43
CA GLY A 45 27.75 -0.13 -12.73
C GLY A 45 26.86 -0.02 -13.97
N ILE A 46 26.06 1.04 -14.08
CA ILE A 46 25.17 1.28 -15.24
C ILE A 46 25.99 1.45 -16.51
N ALA A 47 27.07 2.23 -16.46
CA ALA A 47 27.95 2.43 -17.62
C ALA A 47 28.57 1.12 -18.12
N LYS A 48 28.90 0.20 -17.20
CA LYS A 48 29.55 -1.07 -17.53
C LYS A 48 28.61 -2.17 -18.03
N TYR A 49 27.41 -2.27 -17.45
CA TYR A 49 26.52 -3.43 -17.68
C TYR A 49 25.15 -3.06 -18.25
N GLY A 50 24.84 -1.77 -18.37
CA GLY A 50 23.53 -1.27 -18.76
C GLY A 50 22.44 -1.56 -17.72
N ILE A 51 21.19 -1.30 -18.11
CA ILE A 51 20.01 -1.53 -17.28
C ILE A 51 19.20 -2.67 -17.89
N ARG A 52 18.80 -3.63 -17.05
CA ARG A 52 17.97 -4.77 -17.47
C ARG A 52 16.59 -4.65 -16.84
N GLU A 53 15.55 -4.83 -17.65
CA GLU A 53 14.16 -4.86 -17.20
C GLU A 53 13.58 -6.28 -17.25
N SER A 54 12.69 -6.60 -16.32
CA SER A 54 11.93 -7.86 -16.36
C SER A 54 10.87 -7.78 -17.45
N ALA A 55 10.74 -8.82 -18.29
CA ALA A 55 9.60 -8.94 -19.19
C ALA A 55 8.27 -8.93 -18.40
N ILE A 56 7.34 -8.05 -18.77
CA ILE A 56 5.97 -8.08 -18.23
C ILE A 56 5.22 -9.18 -18.97
N ILE A 57 5.25 -10.40 -18.44
CA ILE A 57 4.35 -11.46 -18.91
C ILE A 57 3.00 -11.20 -18.23
N ALA A 58 2.05 -10.68 -18.98
CA ALA A 58 0.68 -10.49 -18.53
C ALA A 58 -0.02 -11.86 -18.48
N GLU A 59 0.04 -12.52 -17.32
CA GLU A 59 -0.92 -13.58 -17.03
C GLU A 59 -2.28 -12.93 -16.77
N ASN A 60 -3.22 -13.19 -17.67
CA ASN A 60 -4.60 -12.72 -17.55
C ASN A 60 -5.27 -13.45 -16.37
N GLY A 61 -5.50 -12.74 -15.25
CA GLY A 61 -6.35 -13.25 -14.19
C GLY A 61 -7.76 -13.53 -14.73
N LEU A 62 -8.30 -14.72 -14.44
CA LEU A 62 -9.59 -15.20 -14.95
C LEU A 62 -10.81 -14.37 -14.53
N TYR A 63 -10.64 -13.37 -13.65
CA TYR A 63 -11.74 -12.55 -13.17
C TYR A 63 -12.14 -11.48 -14.21
N LYS A 64 -13.04 -11.85 -15.12
CA LYS A 64 -13.91 -10.90 -15.79
C LYS A 64 -15.04 -10.57 -14.81
N ALA A 65 -15.11 -9.32 -14.35
CA ALA A 65 -16.26 -8.84 -13.60
C ALA A 65 -17.52 -9.19 -14.42
N ARG A 66 -18.51 -9.87 -13.81
CA ARG A 66 -19.83 -9.99 -14.43
C ARG A 66 -20.28 -8.57 -14.75
N LYS A 67 -20.47 -8.26 -16.03
CA LYS A 67 -21.27 -7.08 -16.41
C LYS A 67 -22.59 -7.30 -15.69
N SER A 68 -22.97 -6.35 -14.84
CA SER A 68 -24.32 -6.34 -14.30
C SER A 68 -25.25 -6.36 -15.50
N ASP A 69 -26.08 -7.40 -15.62
CA ASP A 69 -27.22 -7.35 -16.52
C ASP A 69 -27.96 -6.06 -16.21
N THR A 70 -28.07 -5.20 -17.22
CA THR A 70 -28.91 -4.02 -17.26
C THR A 70 -30.37 -4.48 -17.28
N SER A 71 -30.81 -5.07 -16.18
CA SER A 71 -32.21 -5.33 -15.85
C SER A 71 -32.48 -5.10 -14.36
N CYS A 72 -31.82 -4.10 -13.76
CA CYS A 72 -32.44 -3.41 -12.63
C CYS A 72 -33.63 -2.62 -13.20
N LYS A 73 -34.81 -3.25 -13.20
CA LYS A 73 -36.09 -2.57 -13.40
C LYS A 73 -36.11 -1.31 -12.55
N GLU A 74 -36.40 -0.21 -13.20
CA GLU A 74 -36.65 1.08 -12.59
C GLU A 74 -37.69 0.92 -11.49
N ASN A 75 -37.28 1.16 -10.24
CA ASN A 75 -38.20 1.59 -9.20
C ASN A 75 -37.68 2.93 -8.72
N GLN A 76 -38.19 3.98 -9.37
CA GLN A 76 -38.05 5.35 -8.93
C GLN A 76 -38.79 5.53 -7.59
N THR A 77 -38.24 6.40 -6.76
CA THR A 77 -38.90 7.04 -5.61
C THR A 77 -39.39 6.13 -4.48
N ALA A 78 -38.52 5.87 -3.50
CA ALA A 78 -38.84 6.12 -2.09
C ALA A 78 -37.55 6.08 -1.26
N THR A 79 -37.26 7.19 -0.60
CA THR A 79 -36.31 7.33 0.50
C THR A 79 -36.73 6.41 1.64
N ARG A 80 -36.46 5.12 1.54
CA ARG A 80 -36.52 4.19 2.67
C ARG A 80 -35.12 3.66 2.93
N GLN A 81 -34.66 3.98 4.12
CA GLN A 81 -33.55 3.31 4.76
C GLN A 81 -33.81 1.80 4.67
N ASN A 82 -33.13 1.11 3.76
CA ASN A 82 -33.01 -0.35 3.82
C ASN A 82 -32.02 -0.70 4.94
N THR A 83 -32.44 -0.40 6.17
CA THR A 83 -32.21 -1.28 7.30
C THR A 83 -32.82 -2.63 6.91
N LYS A 84 -31.98 -3.59 6.49
CA LYS A 84 -32.28 -4.99 6.78
C LYS A 84 -32.71 -5.06 8.25
N PRO A 85 -33.74 -5.84 8.60
CA PRO A 85 -34.21 -5.90 9.97
C PRO A 85 -33.02 -6.17 10.86
N ILE A 86 -32.78 -5.23 11.77
CA ILE A 86 -31.93 -5.46 12.92
C ILE A 86 -32.60 -6.67 13.59
N LEU A 87 -31.98 -7.86 13.48
CA LEU A 87 -32.29 -8.99 14.36
C LEU A 87 -32.53 -8.39 15.75
N PRO A 88 -33.66 -8.69 16.42
CA PRO A 88 -34.03 -8.03 17.65
C PRO A 88 -32.80 -8.04 18.56
N LYS A 89 -32.31 -6.84 18.89
CA LYS A 89 -31.17 -6.68 19.78
C LYS A 89 -31.63 -7.17 21.14
N SER A 90 -31.50 -8.47 21.37
CA SER A 90 -31.67 -9.03 22.70
C SER A 90 -30.72 -8.27 23.63
N GLU A 91 -31.22 -7.85 24.78
CA GLU A 91 -30.38 -7.27 25.85
C GLU A 91 -29.19 -8.19 26.17
N ASN A 92 -29.35 -9.49 25.93
CA ASN A 92 -28.34 -10.54 26.05
C ASN A 92 -27.13 -10.39 25.10
N SER A 93 -27.24 -9.66 23.98
CA SER A 93 -26.08 -9.40 23.10
C SER A 93 -25.16 -8.29 23.63
N HIS A 94 -25.65 -7.44 24.55
CA HIS A 94 -24.84 -6.39 25.17
C HIS A 94 -23.98 -6.91 26.33
N SER A 95 -24.42 -7.94 27.05
CA SER A 95 -23.63 -8.59 28.11
C SER A 95 -22.38 -9.31 27.58
N LYS A 96 -22.43 -9.87 26.36
CA LYS A 96 -21.34 -10.66 25.76
C LYS A 96 -20.22 -9.84 25.06
N ILE A 97 -20.30 -8.51 25.01
CA ILE A 97 -19.31 -7.67 24.29
C ILE A 97 -17.88 -7.86 24.83
N HIS A 98 -17.73 -8.23 26.10
CA HIS A 98 -16.44 -8.53 26.73
C HIS A 98 -15.66 -9.65 26.02
N LEU A 99 -16.33 -10.53 25.26
CA LEU A 99 -15.71 -11.63 24.48
C LEU A 99 -14.95 -11.17 23.23
N VAL A 100 -15.22 -9.97 22.71
CA VAL A 100 -14.67 -9.48 21.42
C VAL A 100 -14.05 -8.09 21.53
N GLY A 101 -14.17 -7.47 22.71
CA GLY A 101 -13.68 -6.13 23.02
C GLY A 101 -12.20 -6.08 23.39
N LYS A 102 -11.75 -4.90 23.83
CA LYS A 102 -10.40 -4.72 24.39
C LYS A 102 -10.24 -5.62 25.62
N GLY A 103 -9.13 -6.35 25.70
CA GLY A 103 -8.86 -7.28 26.81
C GLY A 103 -9.32 -8.72 26.57
N SER A 104 -10.26 -8.96 25.65
CA SER A 104 -10.80 -10.30 25.33
C SER A 104 -9.78 -11.30 24.78
N ARG A 105 -8.66 -10.80 24.24
CA ARG A 105 -7.69 -11.59 23.47
C ARG A 105 -8.31 -12.35 22.28
N PHE A 106 -9.51 -11.96 21.81
CA PHE A 106 -10.26 -12.61 20.72
C PHE A 106 -9.40 -13.02 19.52
N GLU A 107 -8.67 -12.07 18.92
CA GLU A 107 -7.82 -12.35 17.75
C GLU A 107 -6.66 -13.31 18.08
N ARG A 108 -6.15 -13.28 19.31
CA ARG A 108 -5.07 -14.17 19.75
C ARG A 108 -5.58 -15.60 19.95
N LEU A 109 -6.73 -15.75 20.60
CA LEU A 109 -7.43 -17.03 20.75
C LEU A 109 -7.75 -17.62 19.38
N ALA A 110 -8.18 -16.77 18.44
CA ALA A 110 -8.49 -17.22 17.09
C ALA A 110 -7.29 -17.82 16.36
N VAL A 111 -6.12 -17.20 16.51
CA VAL A 111 -4.88 -17.72 15.95
C VAL A 111 -4.39 -18.96 16.71
N GLN A 112 -4.56 -19.01 18.03
CA GLN A 112 -4.19 -20.17 18.83
C GLN A 112 -4.95 -21.42 18.39
N GLU A 113 -6.26 -21.30 18.16
CA GLU A 113 -7.12 -22.35 17.61
C GLU A 113 -6.65 -22.79 16.20
N TYR A 114 -6.40 -21.83 15.30
CA TYR A 114 -5.90 -22.10 13.94
C TYR A 114 -4.58 -22.90 13.94
N LEU A 115 -3.70 -22.61 14.89
CA LEU A 115 -2.40 -23.28 15.06
C LEU A 115 -2.48 -24.55 15.93
N GLY A 116 -3.67 -24.88 16.47
CA GLY A 116 -3.90 -26.03 17.34
C GLY A 116 -3.42 -27.36 16.74
N PRO A 117 -3.67 -27.65 15.45
CA PRO A 117 -3.18 -28.87 14.80
C PRO A 117 -1.65 -29.02 14.78
N PHE A 118 -0.92 -27.92 15.03
CA PHE A 118 0.55 -27.92 15.12
C PHE A 118 1.05 -27.73 16.56
N SER A 119 0.27 -28.08 17.59
CA SER A 119 0.60 -27.91 19.02
C SER A 119 1.99 -28.42 19.41
N ASN A 120 2.49 -29.45 18.74
CA ASN A 120 3.82 -30.04 18.99
C ASN A 120 4.97 -29.13 18.52
N HIS A 121 4.69 -28.17 17.63
CA HIS A 121 5.66 -27.20 17.15
C HIS A 121 5.62 -25.91 17.97
N ARG A 122 6.79 -25.29 18.18
CA ARG A 122 6.93 -24.10 19.03
C ARG A 122 6.50 -22.81 18.30
N PHE A 123 5.20 -22.58 18.15
CA PHE A 123 4.71 -21.28 17.71
C PHE A 123 4.59 -20.31 18.90
N ALA A 124 5.13 -19.09 18.75
CA ALA A 124 5.07 -18.07 19.80
C ALA A 124 3.63 -17.74 20.26
N ARG A 125 2.63 -17.93 19.39
CA ARG A 125 1.21 -17.67 19.70
C ARG A 125 0.46 -18.86 20.31
N HIS A 126 1.10 -20.02 20.50
CA HIS A 126 0.50 -21.07 21.32
C HIS A 126 0.43 -20.68 22.80
N LYS A 127 1.44 -19.93 23.27
CA LYS A 127 1.46 -19.36 24.62
C LYS A 127 1.05 -17.89 24.55
N LEU A 128 -0.14 -17.56 25.04
CA LEU A 128 -0.68 -16.20 25.01
C LEU A 128 -0.11 -15.31 26.14
N ASP A 129 1.21 -15.19 26.21
CA ASP A 129 1.86 -14.35 27.21
C ASP A 129 1.66 -12.84 26.92
N SER A 130 1.62 -12.02 27.96
CA SER A 130 1.37 -10.57 27.93
C SER A 130 2.64 -9.72 27.92
N SER A 131 3.82 -10.33 27.95
CA SER A 131 5.11 -9.73 28.30
C SER A 131 5.83 -8.91 27.21
N TYR A 132 5.14 -8.38 26.18
CA TYR A 132 5.84 -7.51 25.21
C TYR A 132 6.23 -6.18 25.86
N ASP A 133 7.54 -5.94 26.00
CA ASP A 133 8.07 -4.72 26.58
C ASP A 133 7.90 -3.52 25.61
N VAL A 134 6.73 -2.89 25.72
CA VAL A 134 6.36 -1.72 24.92
C VAL A 134 7.28 -0.53 25.22
N LEU A 135 7.76 -0.40 26.46
CA LEU A 135 8.59 0.73 26.88
C LEU A 135 9.97 0.62 26.24
N HIS A 136 10.63 -0.54 26.35
CA HIS A 136 11.93 -0.77 25.72
C HIS A 136 11.85 -0.61 24.20
N ALA A 137 10.81 -1.16 23.56
CA ALA A 137 10.61 -0.99 22.12
C ALA A 137 10.43 0.48 21.70
N LYS A 138 9.77 1.30 22.55
CA LYS A 138 9.62 2.74 22.32
C LYS A 138 10.95 3.47 22.49
N THR A 139 11.72 3.16 23.53
CA THR A 139 13.02 3.75 23.80
C THR A 139 14.01 3.47 22.66
N ASN A 140 14.09 2.22 22.21
CA ASN A 140 14.94 1.82 21.09
C ASN A 140 14.56 2.54 19.79
N TYR A 141 13.26 2.67 19.52
CA TYR A 141 12.78 3.40 18.35
C TYR A 141 13.17 4.88 18.38
N ILE A 142 12.98 5.56 19.52
CA ILE A 142 13.35 6.98 19.66
C ILE A 142 14.86 7.15 19.53
N ALA A 143 15.67 6.27 20.12
CA ALA A 143 17.12 6.31 20.00
C ALA A 143 17.56 6.14 18.54
N LEU A 144 16.98 5.20 17.80
CA LEU A 144 17.29 4.98 16.39
C LEU A 144 16.89 6.17 15.51
N GLU A 145 15.72 6.76 15.74
CA GLU A 145 15.27 7.96 15.01
C GLU A 145 16.16 9.16 15.26
N LYS A 146 16.66 9.34 16.50
CA LYS A 146 17.62 10.40 16.82
C LYS A 146 18.95 10.19 16.09
N LEU A 147 19.46 8.96 16.07
CA LEU A 147 20.68 8.63 15.33
C LEU A 147 20.50 8.94 13.84
N LYS A 148 19.45 8.43 13.19
CA LYS A 148 19.21 8.65 11.75
C LYS A 148 19.15 10.11 11.30
N ARG A 149 18.86 11.06 12.19
CA ARG A 149 18.74 12.49 11.88
C ARG A 149 20.04 13.28 12.09
N SER A 150 21.04 12.68 12.73
CA SER A 150 22.29 13.35 13.08
C SER A 150 23.36 12.97 12.05
N ASP A 151 23.86 13.96 11.31
CA ASP A 151 24.88 13.77 10.28
C ASP A 151 26.21 13.23 10.86
N SER A 152 26.53 13.57 12.12
CA SER A 152 27.72 13.09 12.83
C SER A 152 27.60 11.66 13.41
N SER A 153 26.44 11.02 13.29
CA SER A 153 26.19 9.69 13.87
C SER A 153 26.43 8.53 12.89
N ALA A 154 26.87 8.82 11.67
CA ALA A 154 27.16 7.81 10.65
C ALA A 154 28.13 6.71 11.15
N PRO A 155 29.19 7.01 11.94
CA PRO A 155 30.03 6.00 12.59
C PRO A 155 29.30 5.04 13.53
N LEU A 156 28.38 5.56 14.33
CA LEU A 156 27.61 4.74 15.27
C LEU A 156 26.56 3.89 14.56
N LEU A 157 25.96 4.41 13.50
CA LEU A 157 25.04 3.66 12.64
C LEU A 157 25.79 2.56 11.89
N PHE A 158 26.96 2.88 11.34
CA PHE A 158 27.83 1.93 10.68
C PHE A 158 28.27 0.81 11.62
N ASN A 159 28.78 1.11 12.83
CA ASN A 159 29.16 0.05 13.78
C ASN A 159 27.98 -0.87 14.13
N LYS A 160 26.75 -0.35 14.15
CA LYS A 160 25.53 -1.15 14.37
C LYS A 160 25.09 -1.95 13.15
N SER A 161 25.38 -1.52 11.93
CA SER A 161 25.02 -2.23 10.69
C SER A 161 26.14 -3.15 10.20
N GLN A 162 27.39 -2.83 10.49
CA GLN A 162 28.62 -3.46 10.00
C GLN A 162 28.62 -4.96 10.26
N GLN A 163 28.40 -5.37 11.52
CA GLN A 163 28.35 -6.79 11.88
C GLN A 163 27.34 -7.57 11.01
N TYR A 164 26.24 -6.93 10.63
CA TYR A 164 25.21 -7.54 9.81
C TYR A 164 25.51 -7.47 8.32
N VAL A 165 26.22 -6.43 7.85
CA VAL A 165 26.72 -6.35 6.47
C VAL A 165 27.79 -7.41 6.21
N GLU A 166 28.68 -7.61 7.18
CA GLU A 166 29.72 -8.65 7.19
C GLU A 166 29.13 -10.05 7.13
N GLU A 167 27.94 -10.29 7.71
CA GLU A 167 27.25 -11.57 7.58
C GLU A 167 26.36 -11.66 6.33
N MET A 168 25.66 -10.58 5.99
CA MET A 168 24.65 -10.56 4.93
C MET A 168 25.27 -10.70 3.54
N ILE A 169 26.36 -9.98 3.26
CA ILE A 169 26.99 -9.99 1.94
C ILE A 169 27.49 -11.40 1.59
N PRO A 170 28.29 -12.11 2.42
CA PRO A 170 28.74 -13.47 2.11
C PRO A 170 27.58 -14.44 1.90
N LEU A 171 26.51 -14.33 2.69
CA LEU A 171 25.30 -15.14 2.50
C LEU A 171 24.67 -14.88 1.14
N LEU A 172 24.47 -13.61 0.77
CA LEU A 172 23.90 -13.25 -0.53
C LEU A 172 24.79 -13.70 -1.70
N VAL A 173 26.11 -13.52 -1.61
CA VAL A 173 27.07 -14.01 -2.61
C VAL A 173 26.94 -15.52 -2.79
N THR A 174 26.79 -16.27 -1.70
CA THR A 174 26.59 -17.73 -1.74
C THR A 174 25.26 -18.12 -2.37
N LEU A 175 24.20 -17.34 -2.11
CA LEU A 175 22.86 -17.58 -2.62
C LEU A 175 22.66 -17.14 -4.07
N THR A 176 23.58 -16.35 -4.62
CA THR A 176 23.40 -15.72 -5.93
C THR A 176 23.86 -16.67 -7.03
N PRO A 177 22.98 -17.07 -7.96
CA PRO A 177 23.33 -17.93 -9.08
C PRO A 177 24.20 -17.18 -10.10
N LEU A 178 24.79 -17.93 -11.04
CA LEU A 178 25.59 -17.34 -12.13
C LEU A 178 24.75 -16.41 -13.03
N GLU A 179 23.52 -16.82 -13.32
CA GLU A 179 22.54 -16.02 -14.05
C GLU A 179 21.41 -15.57 -13.12
N VAL A 180 21.45 -14.30 -12.72
CA VAL A 180 20.51 -13.77 -11.75
C VAL A 180 19.22 -13.33 -12.43
N SER A 181 18.10 -13.92 -12.01
CA SER A 181 16.77 -13.51 -12.46
C SER A 181 16.46 -12.05 -12.09
N VAL A 182 15.82 -11.33 -13.02
CA VAL A 182 15.37 -9.94 -12.86
C VAL A 182 14.06 -9.86 -12.03
N GLY A 183 13.53 -11.00 -11.60
CA GLY A 183 12.33 -11.13 -10.77
C GLY A 183 11.23 -11.94 -11.45
N HIS A 184 10.06 -11.97 -10.83
CA HIS A 184 8.93 -12.80 -11.25
C HIS A 184 7.92 -11.99 -12.08
N SER A 185 7.20 -12.65 -13.00
CA SER A 185 6.12 -12.05 -13.78
C SER A 185 5.03 -11.45 -12.87
N LYS A 186 4.44 -10.33 -13.29
CA LYS A 186 3.36 -9.67 -12.55
C LYS A 186 2.02 -10.09 -13.13
N ARG A 187 1.21 -10.77 -12.33
CA ARG A 187 -0.20 -11.00 -12.61
C ARG A 187 -1.01 -9.71 -12.43
N SER A 188 -1.94 -9.46 -13.34
CA SER A 188 -2.79 -8.27 -13.30
C SER A 188 -4.13 -8.59 -12.65
N PHE A 189 -4.54 -7.77 -11.69
CA PHE A 189 -5.82 -7.89 -10.98
C PHE A 189 -6.48 -6.51 -10.83
N PRO A 190 -7.82 -6.44 -10.76
CA PRO A 190 -8.49 -5.18 -10.45
C PRO A 190 -8.16 -4.74 -9.01
N ASN A 191 -7.67 -3.51 -8.86
CA ASN A 191 -7.30 -2.97 -7.54
C ASN A 191 -8.51 -2.79 -6.61
N GLU A 192 -9.59 -2.17 -7.11
CA GLU A 192 -10.82 -1.89 -6.36
C GLU A 192 -12.00 -2.62 -7.00
N VAL A 193 -12.73 -3.39 -6.17
CA VAL A 193 -13.93 -4.13 -6.58
C VAL A 193 -15.09 -3.74 -5.66
N PHE A 194 -16.21 -3.35 -6.27
CA PHE A 194 -17.42 -2.88 -5.56
C PHE A 194 -18.59 -3.88 -5.64
N THR A 195 -18.38 -5.04 -6.25
CA THR A 195 -19.37 -6.14 -6.26
C THR A 195 -19.13 -7.09 -5.09
N GLU A 196 -20.07 -8.02 -4.89
CA GLU A 196 -19.87 -9.16 -4.01
C GLU A 196 -18.71 -10.05 -4.50
N ILE A 197 -18.13 -10.81 -3.57
CA ILE A 197 -17.08 -11.79 -3.87
C ILE A 197 -17.65 -12.96 -4.70
N PRO A 198 -16.83 -13.63 -5.52
CA PRO A 198 -17.29 -14.78 -6.29
C PRO A 198 -17.74 -15.93 -5.34
N PRO A 199 -18.78 -16.69 -5.71
CA PRO A 199 -19.17 -17.90 -4.98
C PRO A 199 -18.00 -18.88 -4.84
N ILE A 200 -17.96 -19.59 -3.72
CA ILE A 200 -16.97 -20.64 -3.48
C ILE A 200 -17.37 -21.84 -4.33
N ALA A 201 -16.51 -22.23 -5.27
CA ALA A 201 -16.71 -23.43 -6.07
C ALA A 201 -16.50 -24.70 -5.22
N ASP A 202 -17.10 -25.81 -5.65
CA ASP A 202 -16.75 -27.13 -5.11
C ASP A 202 -15.35 -27.52 -5.63
N PHE A 203 -14.34 -27.30 -4.79
CA PHE A 203 -12.95 -27.63 -5.12
C PHE A 203 -12.69 -29.14 -5.20
N GLY A 204 -13.59 -29.98 -4.67
CA GLY A 204 -13.51 -31.44 -4.86
C GLY A 204 -13.81 -31.83 -6.31
N GLN A 205 -14.80 -31.19 -6.93
CA GLN A 205 -15.16 -31.41 -8.33
C GLN A 205 -14.29 -30.62 -9.30
N HIS A 206 -13.88 -29.41 -8.91
CA HIS A 206 -13.07 -28.51 -9.74
C HIS A 206 -11.80 -28.02 -9.04
N PRO A 207 -10.82 -28.90 -8.76
CA PRO A 207 -9.56 -28.55 -8.10
C PRO A 207 -8.81 -27.38 -8.74
N LYS A 208 -8.84 -27.27 -10.08
CA LYS A 208 -8.15 -26.24 -10.87
C LYS A 208 -8.64 -24.81 -10.55
N LEU A 209 -9.84 -24.65 -9.99
CA LEU A 209 -10.40 -23.34 -9.64
C LEU A 209 -9.86 -22.80 -8.30
N PHE A 210 -9.24 -23.65 -7.46
CA PHE A 210 -8.79 -23.28 -6.13
C PHE A 210 -7.74 -22.15 -6.15
N SER A 211 -6.65 -22.32 -6.89
CA SER A 211 -5.57 -21.32 -6.97
C SER A 211 -6.07 -19.98 -7.56
N PRO A 212 -6.75 -19.95 -8.72
CA PRO A 212 -7.33 -18.70 -9.25
C PRO A 212 -8.31 -18.00 -8.31
N TYR A 213 -9.11 -18.76 -7.56
CA TYR A 213 -10.04 -18.21 -6.56
C TYR A 213 -9.27 -17.50 -5.43
N VAL A 214 -8.27 -18.18 -4.85
CA VAL A 214 -7.40 -17.60 -3.82
C VAL A 214 -6.68 -16.36 -4.34
N SER A 215 -6.09 -16.42 -5.54
CA SER A 215 -5.40 -15.27 -6.15
C SER A 215 -6.33 -14.08 -6.33
N SER A 216 -7.57 -14.29 -6.80
CA SER A 216 -8.56 -13.23 -6.98
C SER A 216 -8.91 -12.54 -5.66
N LEU A 217 -9.12 -13.31 -4.59
CA LEU A 217 -9.38 -12.77 -3.25
C LEU A 217 -8.15 -12.08 -2.64
N ALA A 218 -6.95 -12.58 -2.93
CA ALA A 218 -5.70 -12.10 -2.37
C ALA A 218 -5.23 -10.76 -2.96
N HIS A 219 -5.41 -10.58 -4.29
CA HIS A 219 -4.84 -9.46 -5.04
C HIS A 219 -5.83 -8.32 -5.33
N SER A 220 -7.13 -8.54 -5.16
CA SER A 220 -8.16 -7.50 -5.29
C SER A 220 -8.71 -7.01 -3.95
N THR A 221 -9.10 -5.73 -3.88
CA THR A 221 -9.76 -5.17 -2.69
C THR A 221 -11.26 -5.05 -2.91
N PHE A 222 -12.03 -5.96 -2.31
CA PHE A 222 -13.49 -6.00 -2.31
C PHE A 222 -14.06 -5.13 -1.19
N TYR A 223 -14.73 -4.04 -1.58
CA TYR A 223 -15.32 -3.07 -0.66
C TYR A 223 -16.76 -3.37 -0.29
N TYR A 224 -17.49 -4.14 -1.11
CA TYR A 224 -18.84 -4.59 -0.77
C TYR A 224 -18.82 -5.36 0.55
N GLN A 225 -19.69 -4.98 1.48
CA GLN A 225 -19.75 -5.48 2.86
C GLN A 225 -18.40 -5.47 3.61
N LYS A 226 -17.43 -4.64 3.18
CA LYS A 226 -16.08 -4.57 3.75
C LYS A 226 -15.33 -5.91 3.71
N SER A 227 -15.59 -6.74 2.70
CA SER A 227 -15.10 -8.12 2.57
C SER A 227 -13.60 -8.28 2.71
N SER A 228 -12.83 -7.35 2.11
CA SER A 228 -11.37 -7.36 2.15
C SER A 228 -10.76 -6.68 3.39
N MET A 229 -11.55 -6.06 4.28
CA MET A 229 -11.00 -5.41 5.47
C MET A 229 -10.47 -6.44 6.48
N LEU A 230 -9.68 -6.02 7.48
CA LEU A 230 -9.04 -6.91 8.47
C LEU A 230 -10.01 -7.92 9.12
N ASN A 231 -11.25 -7.51 9.40
CA ASN A 231 -12.32 -8.34 9.98
C ASN A 231 -13.38 -8.77 8.95
N GLY A 232 -13.11 -8.57 7.67
CA GLY A 232 -14.02 -8.93 6.60
C GLY A 232 -14.12 -10.43 6.41
N VAL A 233 -14.96 -10.86 5.48
CA VAL A 233 -15.16 -12.28 5.18
C VAL A 233 -13.94 -12.89 4.49
N ILE A 234 -13.19 -12.15 3.65
CA ILE A 234 -12.06 -12.71 2.89
C ILE A 234 -10.94 -13.21 3.79
N PRO A 235 -10.44 -12.46 4.80
CA PRO A 235 -9.45 -13.01 5.74
C PRO A 235 -9.92 -14.28 6.45
N LYS A 236 -11.23 -14.43 6.69
CA LYS A 236 -11.82 -15.62 7.32
C LYS A 236 -11.89 -16.79 6.35
N ILE A 237 -12.32 -16.55 5.10
CA ILE A 237 -12.29 -17.53 4.01
C ILE A 237 -10.86 -18.03 3.81
N LEU A 238 -9.89 -17.13 3.63
CA LEU A 238 -8.50 -17.51 3.40
C LEU A 238 -7.93 -18.32 4.58
N ARG A 239 -8.22 -17.94 5.83
CA ARG A 239 -7.83 -18.76 6.99
C ARG A 239 -8.51 -20.13 6.99
N ASN A 240 -9.79 -20.22 6.61
CA ASN A 240 -10.48 -21.50 6.55
C ASN A 240 -9.95 -22.41 5.43
N LEU A 241 -9.67 -21.85 4.24
CA LEU A 241 -9.06 -22.58 3.12
C LEU A 241 -7.64 -23.06 3.45
N MET A 242 -6.90 -22.26 4.22
CA MET A 242 -5.55 -22.59 4.69
C MET A 242 -5.53 -23.34 6.04
N HIS A 243 -6.68 -23.65 6.66
CA HIS A 243 -6.68 -24.28 7.99
C HIS A 243 -6.05 -25.69 7.92
N PRO A 244 -5.11 -26.07 8.80
CA PRO A 244 -4.42 -27.35 8.70
C PRO A 244 -5.36 -28.57 8.73
N SER A 245 -6.46 -28.51 9.49
CA SER A 245 -7.48 -29.56 9.54
C SER A 245 -8.45 -29.58 8.34
N ASN A 246 -8.33 -28.67 7.36
CA ASN A 246 -9.20 -28.65 6.19
C ASN A 246 -8.71 -29.61 5.10
N ILE A 247 -9.01 -30.90 5.29
CA ILE A 247 -8.54 -32.01 4.46
C ILE A 247 -8.88 -31.81 2.97
N LYS A 248 -10.04 -31.21 2.66
CA LYS A 248 -10.48 -30.93 1.27
C LYS A 248 -9.54 -30.01 0.51
N CYS A 249 -8.90 -29.07 1.21
CA CYS A 249 -8.06 -28.05 0.59
C CYS A 249 -6.56 -28.30 0.77
N VAL A 250 -6.14 -29.11 1.77
CA VAL A 250 -4.72 -29.37 2.08
C VAL A 250 -3.94 -29.79 0.84
N GLN A 251 -4.45 -30.75 0.07
CA GLN A 251 -3.78 -31.28 -1.14
C GLN A 251 -3.77 -30.30 -2.33
N LEU A 252 -4.58 -29.23 -2.28
CA LEU A 252 -4.70 -28.23 -3.34
C LEU A 252 -3.76 -27.03 -3.14
N ARG A 253 -3.09 -26.95 -1.98
CA ARG A 253 -2.21 -25.84 -1.64
C ARG A 253 -0.87 -25.98 -2.35
N THR A 254 -0.55 -24.98 -3.15
CA THR A 254 0.74 -24.87 -3.83
C THR A 254 1.56 -23.71 -3.25
N VAL A 255 2.84 -23.64 -3.65
CA VAL A 255 3.73 -22.52 -3.34
C VAL A 255 3.09 -21.17 -3.71
N ASP A 256 2.41 -21.08 -4.85
CA ASP A 256 1.74 -19.85 -5.27
C ASP A 256 0.52 -19.49 -4.44
N VAL A 257 -0.26 -20.48 -4.00
CA VAL A 257 -1.37 -20.26 -3.06
C VAL A 257 -0.86 -19.67 -1.75
N TYR A 258 0.20 -20.26 -1.16
CA TYR A 258 0.84 -19.70 0.04
C TYR A 258 1.33 -18.27 -0.19
N ASN A 259 2.01 -18.03 -1.31
CA ASN A 259 2.52 -16.69 -1.65
C ASN A 259 1.39 -15.66 -1.79
N ASP A 260 0.24 -16.06 -2.32
CA ASP A 260 -0.93 -15.19 -2.47
C ASP A 260 -1.57 -14.84 -1.14
N VAL A 261 -1.74 -15.82 -0.26
CA VAL A 261 -2.29 -15.58 1.07
C VAL A 261 -1.32 -14.76 1.93
N ILE A 262 -0.01 -15.06 1.88
CA ILE A 262 1.03 -14.25 2.55
C ILE A 262 1.03 -12.82 2.02
N PHE A 263 0.91 -12.63 0.70
CA PHE A 263 0.79 -11.30 0.10
C PHE A 263 -0.45 -10.56 0.62
N PHE A 264 -1.61 -11.21 0.67
CA PHE A 264 -2.85 -10.62 1.17
C PHE A 264 -2.72 -10.09 2.61
N PHE A 265 -2.14 -10.89 3.51
CA PHE A 265 -1.91 -10.48 4.90
C PHE A 265 -0.78 -9.44 5.03
N SER A 266 0.24 -9.50 4.17
CA SER A 266 1.33 -8.50 4.07
C SER A 266 0.79 -7.11 3.74
N GLN A 267 -0.15 -6.99 2.80
CA GLN A 267 -0.73 -5.68 2.45
C GLN A 267 -1.55 -5.07 3.57
N ARG A 268 -1.97 -5.90 4.55
CA ARG A 268 -2.75 -5.49 5.72
C ARG A 268 -1.92 -5.33 6.98
N ASN A 269 -0.59 -5.41 6.86
CA ASN A 269 0.37 -5.35 7.97
C ASN A 269 0.18 -6.47 9.01
N ASP A 270 -0.47 -7.58 8.66
CA ASP A 270 -0.59 -8.76 9.53
C ASP A 270 0.63 -9.68 9.33
N TYR A 271 1.80 -9.15 9.70
CA TYR A 271 3.09 -9.83 9.53
C TYR A 271 3.23 -11.10 10.37
N ALA A 272 2.41 -11.24 11.40
CA ALA A 272 2.45 -12.42 12.25
C ALA A 272 1.73 -13.60 11.59
N THR A 273 0.53 -13.38 11.01
CA THR A 273 -0.11 -14.39 10.16
C THR A 273 0.80 -14.77 8.99
N CYS A 274 1.56 -13.82 8.41
CA CYS A 274 2.55 -14.15 7.37
C CYS A 274 3.63 -15.13 7.84
N ARG A 275 4.16 -14.97 9.07
CA ARG A 275 5.16 -15.89 9.66
C ARG A 275 4.56 -17.26 9.97
N GLU A 276 3.32 -17.28 10.42
CA GLU A 276 2.59 -18.52 10.70
C GLU A 276 2.37 -19.33 9.42
N LEU A 277 1.89 -18.68 8.35
CA LEU A 277 1.72 -19.31 7.04
C LEU A 277 3.05 -19.79 6.46
N PHE A 278 4.13 -19.02 6.61
CA PHE A 278 5.47 -19.44 6.20
C PHE A 278 5.97 -20.69 6.94
N SER A 279 5.76 -20.76 8.26
CA SER A 279 6.11 -21.96 9.04
C SER A 279 5.21 -23.14 8.68
N GLN A 280 3.90 -22.92 8.53
CA GLN A 280 2.94 -23.94 8.13
C GLN A 280 3.28 -24.55 6.76
N MET A 281 3.64 -23.72 5.78
CA MET A 281 4.06 -24.17 4.46
C MET A 281 5.18 -25.22 4.55
N LYS A 282 6.17 -24.99 5.43
CA LYS A 282 7.27 -25.94 5.68
C LYS A 282 6.80 -27.21 6.39
N LEU A 283 5.88 -27.10 7.34
CA LEU A 283 5.31 -28.25 8.06
C LEU A 283 4.45 -29.14 7.15
N GLU A 284 3.79 -28.55 6.16
CA GLU A 284 3.03 -29.26 5.12
C GLU A 284 3.91 -29.80 3.98
N GLY A 285 5.25 -29.72 4.11
CA GLY A 285 6.20 -30.25 3.12
C GLY A 285 6.30 -29.44 1.83
N ILE A 286 5.76 -28.22 1.80
CA ILE A 286 5.79 -27.35 0.63
C ILE A 286 7.05 -26.47 0.69
N THR A 287 7.98 -26.67 -0.23
CA THR A 287 9.28 -25.96 -0.23
C THR A 287 9.12 -24.47 -0.57
N PRO A 288 9.55 -23.54 0.30
CA PRO A 288 9.52 -22.12 0.01
C PRO A 288 10.38 -21.71 -1.20
N SER A 289 9.80 -20.97 -2.14
CA SER A 289 10.51 -20.43 -3.31
C SER A 289 11.18 -19.08 -3.05
N THR A 290 12.01 -18.61 -3.99
CA THR A 290 12.58 -17.24 -4.00
C THR A 290 11.51 -16.16 -3.83
N LYS A 291 10.36 -16.28 -4.51
CA LYS A 291 9.19 -15.39 -4.33
C LYS A 291 8.70 -15.37 -2.87
N THR A 292 8.69 -16.52 -2.21
CA THR A 292 8.29 -16.67 -0.80
C THR A 292 9.24 -15.90 0.11
N PHE A 293 10.56 -16.11 -0.05
CA PHE A 293 11.57 -15.37 0.73
C PHE A 293 11.54 -13.88 0.45
N ASN A 294 11.34 -13.45 -0.80
CA ASN A 294 11.16 -12.05 -1.16
C ASN A 294 9.93 -11.41 -0.48
N LEU A 295 8.81 -12.13 -0.37
CA LEU A 295 7.65 -11.66 0.39
C LEU A 295 7.99 -11.50 1.88
N MET A 296 8.73 -12.45 2.46
CA MET A 296 9.14 -12.39 3.87
C MET A 296 10.14 -11.26 4.15
N LEU A 297 11.15 -11.07 3.29
CA LEU A 297 12.09 -9.94 3.37
C LEU A 297 11.37 -8.60 3.19
N ARG A 298 10.43 -8.51 2.25
CA ARG A 298 9.57 -7.32 2.10
C ARG A 298 8.72 -7.07 3.34
N ASN A 299 8.24 -8.11 4.01
CA ASN A 299 7.53 -7.98 5.29
C ASN A 299 8.45 -7.43 6.38
N VAL A 300 9.71 -7.87 6.45
CA VAL A 300 10.72 -7.31 7.35
C VAL A 300 10.92 -5.82 7.06
N LEU A 301 11.10 -5.45 5.79
CA LEU A 301 11.28 -4.06 5.36
C LEU A 301 10.08 -3.18 5.73
N LYS A 302 8.85 -3.59 5.41
CA LYS A 302 7.65 -2.81 5.78
C LYS A 302 7.47 -2.71 7.30
N ASN A 303 7.84 -3.76 8.02
CA ASN A 303 7.78 -3.82 9.49
C ASN A 303 8.98 -3.12 10.16
N SER A 304 9.99 -2.68 9.39
CA SER A 304 11.18 -1.98 9.91
C SER A 304 10.87 -0.62 10.53
N HIS A 305 9.76 -0.01 10.10
CA HIS A 305 9.28 1.28 10.59
C HIS A 305 8.43 1.16 11.87
N ILE A 306 8.19 -0.06 12.37
CA ILE A 306 7.40 -0.31 13.58
C ILE A 306 8.36 -0.45 14.78
N ARG A 307 7.92 0.04 15.95
CA ARG A 307 8.69 -0.03 17.21
C ARG A 307 8.99 -1.47 17.58
N LYS A 308 10.26 -1.83 17.68
CA LYS A 308 10.74 -3.18 18.00
C LYS A 308 11.90 -3.16 18.99
N LEU A 309 12.08 -4.31 19.64
CA LEU A 309 13.20 -4.57 20.53
C LEU A 309 14.52 -4.75 19.76
N ARG A 310 14.47 -5.35 18.56
CA ARG A 310 15.64 -5.73 17.75
C ARG A 310 15.65 -5.05 16.38
N LEU A 311 16.84 -4.92 15.79
CA LEU A 311 17.01 -4.36 14.45
C LEU A 311 16.42 -5.27 13.37
N PRO A 312 15.76 -4.72 12.33
CA PRO A 312 15.13 -5.51 11.26
C PRO A 312 16.08 -6.42 10.50
N ILE A 313 17.37 -6.06 10.44
CA ILE A 313 18.38 -6.81 9.70
C ILE A 313 18.61 -8.23 10.27
N ILE A 314 18.36 -8.44 11.57
CA ILE A 314 18.41 -9.76 12.20
C ILE A 314 17.33 -10.68 11.62
N ASP A 315 16.11 -10.16 11.46
CA ASP A 315 15.00 -10.89 10.85
C ASP A 315 15.34 -11.22 9.37
N ALA A 316 16.01 -10.30 8.67
CA ALA A 316 16.43 -10.53 7.28
C ALA A 316 17.49 -11.63 7.15
N LEU A 317 18.51 -11.63 8.01
CA LEU A 317 19.54 -12.67 8.05
C LEU A 317 18.94 -14.06 8.36
N TYR A 318 17.94 -14.12 9.25
CA TYR A 318 17.20 -15.36 9.46
C TYR A 318 16.60 -15.89 8.16
N TYR A 319 15.91 -15.06 7.38
CA TYR A 319 15.32 -15.51 6.11
C TYR A 319 16.37 -15.86 5.05
N LEU A 320 17.51 -15.16 4.98
CA LEU A 320 18.60 -15.52 4.06
C LEU A 320 19.23 -16.88 4.43
N ARG A 321 19.43 -17.16 5.72
CA ARG A 321 19.89 -18.48 6.16
C ARG A 321 18.87 -19.58 5.85
N GLN A 322 17.58 -19.30 6.05
CA GLN A 322 16.52 -20.22 5.66
C GLN A 322 16.47 -20.44 4.15
N MET A 323 16.71 -19.40 3.35
CA MET A 323 16.78 -19.46 1.90
C MET A 323 17.90 -20.41 1.45
N LYS A 324 19.08 -20.32 2.08
CA LYS A 324 20.20 -21.25 1.86
C LYS A 324 19.83 -22.68 2.22
N HIS A 325 19.20 -22.88 3.38
CA HIS A 325 18.79 -24.20 3.84
C HIS A 325 17.79 -24.89 2.89
N HIS A 326 16.91 -24.13 2.24
CA HIS A 326 15.91 -24.67 1.32
C HIS A 326 16.37 -24.64 -0.15
N GLY A 327 17.64 -24.32 -0.42
CA GLY A 327 18.19 -24.26 -1.78
C GLY A 327 17.55 -23.20 -2.68
N ALA A 328 16.96 -22.14 -2.11
CA ALA A 328 16.35 -21.06 -2.88
C ALA A 328 17.40 -20.00 -3.24
N GLU A 329 17.40 -19.57 -4.50
CA GLU A 329 18.42 -18.66 -5.06
C GLU A 329 18.04 -17.19 -4.94
N ALA A 330 19.02 -16.33 -4.67
CA ALA A 330 18.83 -14.88 -4.54
C ALA A 330 18.70 -14.22 -5.92
N ASP A 331 17.56 -13.56 -6.15
CA ASP A 331 17.28 -12.80 -7.35
C ASP A 331 17.56 -11.29 -7.17
N SER A 332 17.41 -10.50 -8.24
CA SER A 332 17.59 -9.04 -8.17
C SER A 332 16.66 -8.40 -7.12
N THR A 333 15.44 -8.93 -6.93
CA THR A 333 14.51 -8.42 -5.91
C THR A 333 15.02 -8.65 -4.49
N THR A 334 15.69 -9.79 -4.25
CA THR A 334 16.32 -10.15 -2.97
C THR A 334 17.38 -9.11 -2.62
N TRP A 335 18.31 -8.87 -3.56
CA TRP A 335 19.38 -7.88 -3.41
C TRP A 335 18.85 -6.46 -3.17
N VAL A 336 17.86 -6.00 -3.94
CA VAL A 336 17.27 -4.66 -3.77
C VAL A 336 16.55 -4.51 -2.42
N THR A 337 15.89 -5.57 -1.95
CA THR A 337 15.21 -5.55 -0.65
C THR A 337 16.22 -5.48 0.50
N CYS A 338 17.31 -6.23 0.41
CA CYS A 338 18.43 -6.16 1.35
C CYS A 338 19.12 -4.78 1.33
N TYR A 339 19.37 -4.21 0.16
CA TYR A 339 19.89 -2.84 0.02
C TYR A 339 19.02 -1.82 0.74
N SER A 340 17.69 -1.94 0.60
CA SER A 340 16.72 -1.02 1.22
C SER A 340 16.62 -1.16 2.75
N LEU A 341 17.18 -2.23 3.33
CA LEU A 341 17.24 -2.44 4.79
C LEU A 341 18.47 -1.76 5.43
N LEU A 342 19.49 -1.44 4.64
CA LEU A 342 20.68 -0.74 5.10
C LEU A 342 20.31 0.68 5.53
N LEU A 343 20.92 1.17 6.61
CA LEU A 343 20.50 2.42 7.24
C LEU A 343 21.27 3.63 6.68
N GLU A 344 22.52 3.44 6.28
CA GLU A 344 23.47 4.48 5.88
C GLU A 344 24.18 4.19 4.55
N ASP A 345 24.78 5.23 3.98
CA ASP A 345 25.34 5.21 2.62
C ASP A 345 26.65 4.42 2.51
N LEU A 346 27.46 4.38 3.56
CA LEU A 346 28.70 3.59 3.60
C LEU A 346 28.44 2.11 3.33
N SER A 347 27.54 1.50 4.11
CA SER A 347 27.14 0.10 3.90
C SER A 347 26.46 -0.12 2.56
N ARG A 348 25.67 0.84 2.08
CA ARG A 348 25.01 0.77 0.77
C ARG A 348 26.02 0.77 -0.37
N ASP A 349 27.09 1.53 -0.25
CA ASP A 349 28.13 1.64 -1.27
C ASP A 349 28.90 0.31 -1.39
N VAL A 350 29.40 -0.21 -0.26
CA VAL A 350 30.06 -1.54 -0.20
C VAL A 350 29.13 -2.65 -0.73
N PHE A 351 27.84 -2.58 -0.38
CA PHE A 351 26.85 -3.54 -0.87
C PHE A 351 26.64 -3.44 -2.38
N LEU A 352 26.63 -2.23 -2.96
CA LEU A 352 26.53 -2.02 -4.41
C LEU A 352 27.77 -2.52 -5.14
N GLU A 353 28.97 -2.25 -4.63
CA GLU A 353 30.21 -2.80 -5.21
C GLU A 353 30.08 -4.33 -5.34
N LYS A 354 29.61 -5.00 -4.28
CA LYS A 354 29.44 -6.45 -4.26
C LYS A 354 28.32 -6.97 -5.14
N LEU A 355 27.20 -6.26 -5.22
CA LEU A 355 26.12 -6.55 -6.14
C LEU A 355 26.64 -6.54 -7.60
N ILE A 356 27.43 -5.53 -7.95
CA ILE A 356 28.00 -5.34 -9.29
C ILE A 356 29.07 -6.41 -9.58
N GLU A 357 29.94 -6.73 -8.62
CA GLU A 357 30.91 -7.82 -8.74
C GLU A 357 30.24 -9.18 -8.97
N CYS A 358 29.10 -9.43 -8.31
CA CYS A 358 28.31 -10.64 -8.49
C CYS A 358 27.50 -10.67 -9.79
N LYS A 359 27.64 -9.65 -10.67
CA LYS A 359 26.91 -9.51 -11.93
C LYS A 359 25.39 -9.53 -11.75
N VAL A 360 24.89 -9.09 -10.60
CA VAL A 360 23.45 -8.93 -10.37
C VAL A 360 22.94 -7.81 -11.30
N PRO A 361 21.88 -8.03 -12.09
CA PRO A 361 21.33 -7.03 -12.99
C PRO A 361 20.96 -5.73 -12.28
N ILE A 362 21.40 -4.60 -12.85
CA ILE A 362 20.96 -3.28 -12.43
C ILE A 362 19.57 -3.05 -13.03
N THR A 363 18.57 -2.96 -12.15
CA THR A 363 17.18 -2.77 -12.54
C THR A 363 16.69 -1.37 -12.21
N PRO A 364 15.62 -0.88 -12.85
CA PRO A 364 14.97 0.37 -12.44
C PRO A 364 14.52 0.37 -10.97
N GLN A 365 14.27 -0.81 -10.39
CA GLN A 365 13.92 -0.93 -8.97
C GLN A 365 15.12 -0.65 -8.06
N LEU A 366 16.33 -1.10 -8.44
CA LEU A 366 17.57 -0.77 -7.73
C LEU A 366 17.86 0.73 -7.81
N VAL A 367 17.74 1.31 -9.00
CA VAL A 367 17.93 2.75 -9.21
C VAL A 367 16.95 3.56 -8.36
N LEU A 368 15.67 3.18 -8.34
CA LEU A 368 14.68 3.81 -7.48
C LEU A 368 15.05 3.68 -6.00
N ALA A 369 15.52 2.52 -5.55
CA ALA A 369 15.92 2.31 -4.16
C ALA A 369 17.09 3.23 -3.77
N ALA A 370 18.14 3.32 -4.60
CA ALA A 370 19.29 4.17 -4.37
C ALA A 370 18.95 5.67 -4.38
N LEU A 371 18.11 6.11 -5.32
CA LEU A 371 17.64 7.50 -5.38
C LEU A 371 16.68 7.85 -4.24
N SER A 372 15.92 6.88 -3.72
CA SER A 372 15.00 7.09 -2.60
C SER A 372 15.74 7.20 -1.26
N SER A 373 16.91 6.56 -1.14
CA SER A 373 17.76 6.65 0.05
C SER A 373 18.68 7.87 0.07
N SER A 374 18.87 8.54 -1.08
CA SER A 374 19.73 9.73 -1.17
C SER A 374 18.99 11.04 -0.88
N SER A 375 19.73 12.05 -0.43
CA SER A 375 19.23 13.40 -0.12
C SER A 375 19.20 14.36 -1.33
N GLN A 376 19.37 13.85 -2.55
CA GLN A 376 19.47 14.68 -3.76
C GLN A 376 18.22 15.54 -4.01
N SER A 377 18.31 16.59 -4.83
CA SER A 377 17.15 17.36 -5.31
C SER A 377 16.49 16.71 -6.54
N SER A 378 15.29 17.16 -6.91
CA SER A 378 14.56 16.70 -8.09
C SER A 378 15.34 16.93 -9.38
N SER A 379 16.05 18.06 -9.48
CA SER A 379 16.89 18.40 -10.63
C SER A 379 18.09 17.45 -10.74
N GLN A 380 18.76 17.16 -9.63
CA GLN A 380 19.87 16.19 -9.60
C GLN A 380 19.39 14.77 -9.92
N VAL A 381 18.23 14.36 -9.42
CA VAL A 381 17.62 13.07 -9.74
C VAL A 381 17.32 12.96 -11.23
N LEU A 382 16.66 13.97 -11.82
CA LEU A 382 16.33 13.97 -13.25
C LEU A 382 17.60 13.98 -14.12
N GLN A 383 18.61 14.76 -13.72
CA GLN A 383 19.91 14.77 -14.39
C GLN A 383 20.57 13.40 -14.31
N PHE A 384 20.57 12.75 -13.14
CA PHE A 384 21.11 11.40 -12.99
C PHE A 384 20.43 10.40 -13.93
N LEU A 385 19.09 10.42 -14.00
CA LEU A 385 18.34 9.53 -14.87
C LEU A 385 18.64 9.80 -16.35
N SER A 386 18.73 11.08 -16.75
CA SER A 386 19.03 11.48 -18.13
C SER A 386 20.46 11.14 -18.55
N THR A 387 21.46 11.49 -17.73
CA THR A 387 22.89 11.25 -18.04
C THR A 387 23.21 9.77 -18.15
N ASN A 388 22.52 8.92 -17.39
CA ASN A 388 22.73 7.47 -17.39
C ASN A 388 21.73 6.70 -18.26
N SER A 389 20.93 7.40 -19.08
CA SER A 389 19.92 6.79 -19.98
C SER A 389 19.00 5.78 -19.26
N VAL A 390 18.58 6.10 -18.04
CA VAL A 390 17.71 5.21 -17.23
C VAL A 390 16.29 5.27 -17.78
N PRO A 391 15.69 4.14 -18.21
CA PRO A 391 14.31 4.12 -18.69
C PRO A 391 13.35 4.49 -17.55
N LEU A 392 12.49 5.48 -17.81
CA LEU A 392 11.44 5.84 -16.88
C LEU A 392 10.33 4.80 -16.95
N ASN A 393 10.03 4.17 -15.82
CA ASN A 393 8.80 3.42 -15.61
C ASN A 393 7.85 4.18 -14.70
N THR A 394 6.62 3.69 -14.53
CA THR A 394 5.59 4.36 -13.72
C THR A 394 6.06 4.68 -12.29
N LYS A 395 6.88 3.83 -11.66
CA LYS A 395 7.35 4.05 -10.29
C LYS A 395 8.42 5.14 -10.20
N LEU A 396 9.41 5.12 -11.10
CA LEU A 396 10.45 6.16 -11.18
C LEU A 396 9.82 7.51 -11.53
N PHE A 397 8.91 7.52 -12.51
CA PHE A 397 8.15 8.72 -12.87
C PHE A 397 7.38 9.29 -11.67
N ASN A 398 6.62 8.46 -10.95
CA ASN A 398 5.88 8.89 -9.75
C ASN A 398 6.81 9.40 -8.65
N PHE A 399 8.01 8.83 -8.49
CA PHE A 399 9.02 9.31 -7.55
C PHE A 399 9.54 10.70 -7.93
N CYS A 400 9.95 10.90 -9.18
CA CYS A 400 10.38 12.21 -9.69
C CYS A 400 9.28 13.26 -9.56
N LEU A 401 8.05 12.89 -9.93
CA LEU A 401 6.89 13.76 -9.83
C LEU A 401 6.64 14.21 -8.39
N LYS A 402 6.65 13.26 -7.43
CA LYS A 402 6.49 13.58 -6.01
C LYS A 402 7.58 14.55 -5.56
N LYS A 403 8.83 14.31 -5.94
CA LYS A 403 9.98 15.14 -5.55
C LYS A 403 9.88 16.57 -6.09
N LEU A 404 9.46 16.74 -7.34
CA LEU A 404 9.19 18.06 -7.93
C LEU A 404 8.11 18.82 -7.14
N LEU A 405 7.02 18.14 -6.75
CA LEU A 405 5.95 18.78 -5.96
C LEU A 405 6.37 19.10 -4.53
N ASP A 406 7.16 18.22 -3.88
CA ASP A 406 7.71 18.46 -2.54
C ASP A 406 8.64 19.70 -2.55
N GLU A 407 9.38 19.91 -3.65
CA GLU A 407 10.19 21.11 -3.92
C GLU A 407 9.40 22.31 -4.47
N LYS A 408 8.07 22.21 -4.54
CA LYS A 408 7.15 23.26 -5.04
C LYS A 408 7.40 23.69 -6.50
N LYS A 409 8.05 22.84 -7.30
CA LYS A 409 8.27 23.03 -8.74
C LYS A 409 7.03 22.60 -9.54
N TYR A 410 5.90 23.26 -9.29
CA TYR A 410 4.57 22.83 -9.78
C TYR A 410 4.44 22.84 -11.30
N ASP A 411 4.91 23.90 -11.96
CA ASP A 411 4.79 24.05 -13.42
C ASP A 411 5.66 23.01 -14.14
N VAL A 412 6.87 22.77 -13.62
CA VAL A 412 7.78 21.70 -14.11
C VAL A 412 7.17 20.32 -13.90
N ALA A 413 6.55 20.06 -12.74
CA ALA A 413 5.86 18.80 -12.48
C ALA A 413 4.71 18.56 -13.48
N TRP A 414 3.96 19.59 -13.83
CA TRP A 414 2.89 19.50 -14.82
C TRP A 414 3.42 19.25 -16.22
N ALA A 415 4.41 20.03 -16.66
CA ALA A 415 5.05 19.84 -17.96
C ALA A 415 5.67 18.44 -18.08
N PHE A 416 6.28 17.92 -17.01
CA PHE A 416 6.82 16.57 -16.96
C PHE A 416 5.73 15.51 -17.14
N MET A 417 4.55 15.72 -16.57
CA MET A 417 3.39 14.84 -16.74
C MET A 417 2.81 14.91 -18.16
N GLU A 418 2.69 16.09 -18.75
CA GLU A 418 2.22 16.25 -20.14
C GLU A 418 3.19 15.60 -21.14
N HIS A 419 4.49 15.80 -20.95
CA HIS A 419 5.51 15.15 -21.77
C HIS A 419 5.44 13.63 -21.65
N ALA A 420 5.32 13.10 -20.42
CA ALA A 420 5.18 11.67 -20.20
C ALA A 420 3.90 11.10 -20.84
N HIS A 421 2.78 11.82 -20.80
CA HIS A 421 1.54 11.37 -21.43
C HIS A 421 1.68 11.17 -22.95
N LYS A 422 2.42 12.07 -23.62
CA LYS A 422 2.58 12.05 -25.07
C LYS A 422 3.67 11.08 -25.54
N ASN A 423 4.78 11.01 -24.79
CA ASN A 423 6.02 10.44 -25.30
C ASN A 423 6.50 9.18 -24.53
N ALA A 424 5.94 8.88 -23.35
CA ALA A 424 6.45 7.76 -22.55
C ALA A 424 5.87 6.40 -22.99
N SER A 425 6.67 5.35 -22.81
CA SER A 425 6.27 3.96 -23.05
C SER A 425 5.31 3.42 -21.97
N PHE A 426 5.19 4.10 -20.83
CA PHE A 426 4.30 3.71 -19.74
C PHE A 426 3.06 4.60 -19.67
N LYS A 427 1.99 4.07 -19.10
CA LYS A 427 0.74 4.83 -18.88
C LYS A 427 0.75 5.52 -17.52
N ILE A 428 0.34 6.79 -17.53
CA ILE A 428 0.00 7.53 -16.31
C ILE A 428 -1.21 6.85 -15.66
N ASN A 429 -1.17 6.70 -14.34
CA ASN A 429 -2.21 5.98 -13.60
C ASN A 429 -2.75 6.81 -12.42
N HIS A 430 -3.63 6.21 -11.62
CA HIS A 430 -4.23 6.86 -10.45
C HIS A 430 -3.20 7.26 -9.39
N GLU A 431 -2.04 6.60 -9.30
CA GLU A 431 -0.99 6.99 -8.37
C GLU A 431 -0.37 8.34 -8.77
N SER A 432 -0.08 8.51 -10.06
CA SER A 432 0.41 9.78 -10.63
C SER A 432 -0.56 10.92 -10.36
N LEU A 433 -1.87 10.69 -10.61
CA LEU A 433 -2.93 11.65 -10.31
C LEU A 433 -2.95 12.00 -8.80
N ASN A 434 -2.95 10.99 -7.94
CA ASN A 434 -3.09 11.18 -6.50
C ASN A 434 -1.90 11.93 -5.87
N ILE A 435 -0.73 11.93 -6.51
CA ILE A 435 0.43 12.75 -6.09
C ILE A 435 0.09 14.24 -6.20
N PHE A 436 -0.45 14.69 -7.33
CA PHE A 436 -0.94 16.07 -7.49
C PHE A 436 -2.10 16.38 -6.54
N LEU A 437 -3.13 15.53 -6.52
CA LEU A 437 -4.33 15.79 -5.71
C LEU A 437 -3.99 15.88 -4.21
N ARG A 438 -3.02 15.10 -3.72
CA ARG A 438 -2.57 15.19 -2.32
C ARG A 438 -1.92 16.53 -2.03
N CYS A 439 -0.99 16.96 -2.89
CA CYS A 439 -0.29 18.25 -2.76
C CYS A 439 -1.31 19.41 -2.71
N PHE A 440 -2.23 19.47 -3.67
CA PHE A 440 -3.24 20.53 -3.76
C PHE A 440 -4.23 20.49 -2.59
N ALA A 441 -4.68 19.31 -2.20
CA ALA A 441 -5.57 19.15 -1.05
C ALA A 441 -4.91 19.60 0.26
N GLU A 442 -3.61 19.35 0.45
CA GLU A 442 -2.85 19.81 1.61
C GLU A 442 -2.75 21.33 1.67
N SER A 443 -2.56 21.97 0.52
CA SER A 443 -2.58 23.43 0.40
C SER A 443 -3.98 24.05 0.35
N ALA A 444 -5.04 23.27 0.62
CA ALA A 444 -6.43 23.74 0.61
C ALA A 444 -6.92 24.26 -0.76
N ARG A 445 -6.24 23.90 -1.85
CA ARG A 445 -6.52 24.35 -3.22
C ARG A 445 -7.57 23.46 -3.88
N LEU A 446 -8.84 23.67 -3.53
CA LEU A 446 -9.98 22.92 -4.11
C LEU A 446 -10.13 23.15 -5.62
N ASP A 447 -9.84 24.37 -6.08
CA ASP A 447 -9.71 24.75 -7.47
C ASP A 447 -8.74 23.81 -8.23
N LEU A 448 -7.47 23.77 -7.80
CA LEU A 448 -6.45 22.95 -8.45
C LEU A 448 -6.79 21.46 -8.38
N THR A 449 -7.33 21.02 -7.25
CA THR A 449 -7.68 19.61 -7.02
C THR A 449 -8.80 19.16 -7.97
N LEU A 450 -9.87 19.95 -8.15
CA LEU A 450 -11.00 19.59 -9.00
C LEU A 450 -10.62 19.62 -10.49
N LEU A 451 -9.98 20.69 -10.96
CA LEU A 451 -9.58 20.81 -12.37
C LEU A 451 -8.62 19.69 -12.76
N THR A 452 -7.64 19.40 -11.89
CA THR A 452 -6.67 18.31 -12.13
C THR A 452 -7.35 16.94 -12.16
N PHE A 453 -8.31 16.69 -11.25
CA PHE A 453 -9.08 15.46 -11.25
C PHE A 453 -9.88 15.28 -12.56
N ASN A 454 -10.61 16.31 -12.97
CA ASN A 454 -11.41 16.27 -14.20
C ASN A 454 -10.53 16.14 -15.44
N SER A 455 -9.45 16.92 -15.55
CA SER A 455 -8.48 16.80 -16.65
C SER A 455 -7.88 15.40 -16.73
N ALA A 456 -7.55 14.79 -15.59
CA ALA A 456 -7.00 13.44 -15.59
C ALA A 456 -7.98 12.38 -16.10
N ILE A 457 -9.26 12.49 -15.76
CA ILE A 457 -10.28 11.55 -16.23
C ILE A 457 -10.61 11.80 -17.70
N GLN A 458 -10.79 13.06 -18.10
CA GLN A 458 -11.32 13.41 -19.41
C GLN A 458 -10.25 13.47 -20.49
N ILE A 459 -9.10 14.07 -20.19
CA ILE A 459 -8.01 14.29 -21.13
C ILE A 459 -7.06 13.08 -21.08
N TYR A 460 -6.50 12.77 -19.91
CA TYR A 460 -5.50 11.72 -19.77
C TYR A 460 -6.08 10.30 -19.64
N LYS A 461 -7.41 10.16 -19.64
CA LYS A 461 -8.15 8.88 -19.51
C LYS A 461 -7.72 8.03 -18.31
N VAL A 462 -7.29 8.67 -17.22
CA VAL A 462 -6.90 8.00 -15.99
C VAL A 462 -8.14 7.62 -15.20
N LYS A 463 -8.26 6.33 -14.84
CA LYS A 463 -9.32 5.87 -13.94
C LYS A 463 -9.01 6.34 -12.50
N ALA A 464 -9.93 7.08 -11.89
CA ALA A 464 -9.83 7.46 -10.48
C ALA A 464 -9.92 6.24 -9.54
N ASN A 465 -9.46 6.40 -8.30
CA ASN A 465 -9.66 5.43 -7.22
C ASN A 465 -10.26 6.13 -5.99
N LEU A 466 -10.62 5.38 -4.94
CA LEU A 466 -11.20 5.95 -3.71
C LEU A 466 -10.36 7.06 -3.09
N GLN A 467 -9.03 6.96 -3.19
CA GLN A 467 -8.12 7.99 -2.68
C GLN A 467 -8.25 9.31 -3.45
N SER A 468 -8.49 9.28 -4.76
CA SER A 468 -8.72 10.49 -5.56
C SER A 468 -9.92 11.29 -5.02
N PHE A 469 -11.01 10.61 -4.70
CA PHE A 469 -12.19 11.22 -4.07
C PHE A 469 -11.87 11.73 -2.66
N ASP A 470 -11.13 10.97 -1.86
CA ASP A 470 -10.70 11.42 -0.53
C ASP A 470 -9.89 12.72 -0.59
N MET A 471 -9.06 12.91 -1.62
CA MET A 471 -8.32 14.16 -1.82
C MET A 471 -9.25 15.33 -2.20
N LEU A 472 -10.28 15.10 -3.03
CA LEU A 472 -11.32 16.11 -3.32
C LEU A 472 -12.04 16.56 -2.04
N PHE A 473 -12.45 15.62 -1.19
CA PHE A 473 -13.08 15.95 0.09
C PHE A 473 -12.12 16.60 1.08
N LYS A 474 -10.84 16.18 1.11
CA LYS A 474 -9.79 16.83 1.92
C LYS A 474 -9.61 18.29 1.49
N ALA A 475 -9.52 18.55 0.19
CA ALA A 475 -9.41 19.89 -0.37
C ALA A 475 -10.64 20.74 -0.03
N LEU A 476 -11.86 20.20 -0.20
CA LEU A 476 -13.11 20.89 0.16
C LEU A 476 -13.13 21.30 1.64
N VAL A 477 -12.81 20.36 2.53
CA VAL A 477 -12.79 20.61 3.98
C VAL A 477 -11.74 21.65 4.36
N ARG A 478 -10.55 21.62 3.73
CA ARG A 478 -9.45 22.53 4.05
C ARG A 478 -9.62 23.91 3.43
N ASN A 479 -10.28 24.02 2.27
CA ASN A 479 -10.64 25.29 1.64
C ASN A 479 -11.56 26.13 2.55
N GLY A 480 -12.26 25.49 3.49
CA GLY A 480 -13.07 26.15 4.51
C GLY A 480 -14.52 26.34 4.08
N TYR A 481 -15.23 27.21 4.80
CA TYR A 481 -16.66 27.44 4.57
C TYR A 481 -16.86 28.34 3.35
N THR A 482 -17.64 27.86 2.39
CA THR A 482 -18.04 28.62 1.21
C THR A 482 -19.55 28.56 1.05
N GLU A 483 -20.12 29.51 0.30
CA GLU A 483 -21.57 29.59 0.12
C GLU A 483 -22.16 28.31 -0.49
N ASN A 484 -21.44 27.71 -1.45
CA ASN A 484 -21.87 26.51 -2.15
C ASN A 484 -21.26 25.22 -1.57
N PHE A 485 -20.66 25.26 -0.39
CA PHE A 485 -19.97 24.10 0.19
C PHE A 485 -20.87 22.85 0.24
N SER A 486 -22.11 22.97 0.72
CA SER A 486 -23.04 21.83 0.80
C SER A 486 -23.42 21.28 -0.58
N LEU A 487 -23.51 22.16 -1.60
CA LEU A 487 -23.77 21.76 -2.99
C LEU A 487 -22.59 21.01 -3.59
N ILE A 488 -21.37 21.55 -3.40
CA ILE A 488 -20.12 20.93 -3.88
C ILE A 488 -19.92 19.58 -3.18
N MET A 489 -20.16 19.51 -1.87
CA MET A 489 -20.10 18.25 -1.12
C MET A 489 -21.05 17.21 -1.72
N LYS A 490 -22.31 17.58 -2.00
CA LYS A 490 -23.30 16.67 -2.56
C LYS A 490 -22.95 16.23 -3.99
N TYR A 491 -22.43 17.14 -4.80
CA TYR A 491 -21.88 16.83 -6.12
C TYR A 491 -20.76 15.77 -6.04
N LEU A 492 -19.78 15.97 -5.15
CA LEU A 492 -18.68 15.01 -4.94
C LEU A 492 -19.16 13.66 -4.40
N GLU A 493 -20.21 13.65 -3.55
CA GLU A 493 -20.83 12.41 -3.07
C GLU A 493 -21.47 11.62 -4.22
N ASN A 494 -22.21 12.29 -5.11
CA ASN A 494 -22.84 11.66 -6.26
C ASN A 494 -21.78 11.10 -7.24
N LEU A 495 -20.73 11.88 -7.51
CA LEU A 495 -19.61 11.47 -8.35
C LEU A 495 -18.91 10.21 -7.78
N ARG A 496 -18.67 10.18 -6.46
CA ARG A 496 -18.11 9.00 -5.79
C ARG A 496 -19.08 7.81 -5.80
N GLN A 497 -20.38 8.04 -5.62
CA GLN A 497 -21.39 6.99 -5.61
C GLN A 497 -21.48 6.27 -6.95
N GLN A 498 -21.31 7.01 -8.06
CA GLN A 498 -21.19 6.43 -9.41
C GLN A 498 -19.95 5.54 -9.53
N HIS A 499 -18.79 5.99 -9.03
CA HIS A 499 -17.56 5.18 -9.04
C HIS A 499 -17.69 3.91 -8.19
N THR A 500 -18.37 3.97 -7.04
CA THR A 500 -18.49 2.84 -6.11
C THR A 500 -19.71 1.96 -6.37
N ASN A 501 -20.47 2.17 -7.45
CA ASN A 501 -21.74 1.48 -7.71
C ASN A 501 -22.68 1.48 -6.49
N GLY A 502 -22.75 2.61 -5.77
CA GLY A 502 -23.57 2.74 -4.56
C GLY A 502 -22.96 2.19 -3.27
N VAL A 503 -21.83 1.48 -3.33
CA VAL A 503 -21.19 0.91 -2.13
C VAL A 503 -20.67 2.01 -1.21
N GLN A 504 -21.13 1.97 0.04
CA GLN A 504 -20.74 2.93 1.07
C GLN A 504 -19.40 2.55 1.69
N VAL A 505 -18.33 3.20 1.21
CA VAL A 505 -16.98 3.04 1.78
C VAL A 505 -16.68 4.16 2.77
N PHE A 506 -16.15 3.79 3.94
CA PHE A 506 -15.77 4.75 4.97
C PHE A 506 -14.70 5.72 4.46
N SER A 507 -14.88 7.01 4.75
CA SER A 507 -13.89 8.06 4.49
C SER A 507 -13.94 9.09 5.61
N TYR A 508 -12.81 9.38 6.22
CA TYR A 508 -12.71 10.40 7.27
C TYR A 508 -13.11 11.79 6.76
N TRP A 509 -12.65 12.16 5.57
CA TRP A 509 -12.86 13.49 5.00
C TRP A 509 -14.32 13.74 4.65
N ILE A 510 -15.04 12.74 4.16
CA ILE A 510 -16.49 12.83 3.92
C ILE A 510 -17.24 13.07 5.23
N HIS A 511 -16.92 12.33 6.30
CA HIS A 511 -17.57 12.55 7.60
C HIS A 511 -17.27 13.93 8.17
N LYS A 512 -16.05 14.43 7.97
CA LYS A 512 -15.68 15.79 8.37
C LYS A 512 -16.41 16.85 7.55
N ALA A 513 -16.55 16.65 6.24
CA ALA A 513 -17.33 17.52 5.36
C ALA A 513 -18.80 17.55 5.76
N ARG A 514 -19.43 16.40 6.00
CA ARG A 514 -20.82 16.30 6.49
C ARG A 514 -21.01 17.04 7.81
N ALA A 515 -20.08 16.90 8.75
CA ALA A 515 -20.14 17.64 10.01
C ALA A 515 -20.07 19.16 9.78
N MET A 516 -19.22 19.64 8.86
CA MET A 516 -19.18 21.06 8.49
C MET A 516 -20.48 21.53 7.83
N ALA A 517 -21.04 20.74 6.90
CA ALA A 517 -22.30 21.03 6.23
C ALA A 517 -23.47 21.17 7.23
N ILE A 518 -23.59 20.25 8.19
CA ILE A 518 -24.69 20.23 9.17
C ILE A 518 -24.59 21.39 10.17
N PHE A 519 -23.39 21.66 10.69
CA PHE A 519 -23.25 22.55 11.85
C PHE A 519 -22.74 23.96 11.53
N ASN A 520 -22.14 24.20 10.36
CA ASN A 520 -21.56 25.50 10.01
C ASN A 520 -22.31 26.22 8.89
N ILE A 521 -23.06 25.51 8.05
CA ILE A 521 -23.66 26.07 6.82
C ILE A 521 -25.18 26.08 6.95
N ARG A 522 -25.79 27.24 6.74
CA ARG A 522 -27.25 27.42 6.85
C ARG A 522 -28.01 27.08 5.57
N LYS A 523 -27.36 27.18 4.40
CA LYS A 523 -27.99 26.99 3.08
C LYS A 523 -28.42 25.54 2.89
N LYS A 524 -29.72 25.30 2.70
CA LYS A 524 -30.28 24.00 2.32
C LYS A 524 -29.98 23.71 0.85
N VAL A 525 -29.82 22.43 0.52
CA VAL A 525 -29.53 21.94 -0.84
C VAL A 525 -30.83 21.43 -1.46
N SER A 526 -31.19 21.91 -2.65
CA SER A 526 -32.26 21.35 -3.49
C SER A 526 -31.68 20.56 -4.66
N GLU A 527 -32.44 19.57 -5.17
CA GLU A 527 -31.98 18.69 -6.25
C GLU A 527 -31.65 19.46 -7.54
N GLY A 528 -32.50 20.39 -7.96
CA GLY A 528 -32.22 21.25 -9.12
C GLY A 528 -30.94 22.09 -8.98
N SER A 529 -30.55 22.45 -7.75
CA SER A 529 -29.27 23.16 -7.52
C SER A 529 -28.06 22.23 -7.69
N VAL A 530 -28.22 20.93 -7.43
CA VAL A 530 -27.16 19.93 -7.61
C VAL A 530 -26.92 19.68 -9.10
N GLU A 531 -27.97 19.62 -9.91
CA GLU A 531 -27.81 19.44 -11.37
C GLU A 531 -27.13 20.66 -12.01
N LYS A 532 -27.48 21.88 -11.58
CA LYS A 532 -26.76 23.10 -11.98
C LYS A 532 -25.28 23.05 -11.60
N ALA A 533 -24.96 22.57 -10.39
CA ALA A 533 -23.57 22.41 -9.95
C ALA A 533 -22.83 21.38 -10.83
N LYS A 534 -23.49 20.27 -11.16
CA LYS A 534 -22.94 19.23 -12.03
C LYS A 534 -22.64 19.74 -13.45
N GLY A 535 -23.57 20.49 -14.05
CA GLY A 535 -23.38 21.11 -15.37
C GLY A 535 -22.18 22.06 -15.42
N LEU A 536 -21.92 22.80 -14.33
CA LEU A 536 -20.76 23.69 -14.23
C LEU A 536 -19.46 22.95 -13.91
N LEU A 537 -19.49 21.98 -12.99
CA LEU A 537 -18.28 21.37 -12.43
C LEU A 537 -17.77 20.16 -13.21
N ASN A 538 -18.62 19.43 -13.94
CA ASN A 538 -18.18 18.27 -14.71
C ASN A 538 -17.17 18.66 -15.78
N ASN A 539 -17.39 19.76 -16.49
CA ASN A 539 -16.56 20.19 -17.61
C ASN A 539 -15.42 21.13 -17.17
N ALA A 540 -15.20 21.29 -15.87
CA ALA A 540 -14.14 22.14 -15.35
C ALA A 540 -12.78 21.44 -15.48
N VAL A 541 -12.07 21.71 -16.58
CA VAL A 541 -10.74 21.15 -16.89
C VAL A 541 -9.69 22.27 -17.04
N TRP A 542 -8.42 21.91 -16.95
CA TRP A 542 -7.32 22.75 -17.42
C TRP A 542 -7.44 23.02 -18.92
N ASP A 543 -7.11 24.24 -19.33
CA ASP A 543 -7.06 24.62 -20.74
C ASP A 543 -5.70 24.29 -21.36
N SER A 544 -5.46 24.72 -22.59
CA SER A 544 -4.20 24.46 -23.31
C SER A 544 -2.96 25.07 -22.64
N LYS A 545 -3.12 26.01 -21.70
CA LYS A 545 -2.01 26.58 -20.93
C LYS A 545 -1.61 25.70 -19.74
N GLY A 546 -2.36 24.63 -19.47
CA GLY A 546 -2.06 23.66 -18.42
C GLY A 546 -2.35 24.16 -17.01
N MET A 547 -1.84 23.43 -16.02
CA MET A 547 -1.96 23.79 -14.61
C MET A 547 -0.97 24.89 -14.26
N LYS A 548 -1.47 25.97 -13.64
CA LYS A 548 -0.66 27.00 -12.98
C LYS A 548 -1.02 27.11 -11.52
N TRP A 549 -0.01 27.29 -10.66
CA TRP A 549 -0.26 27.50 -9.23
C TRP A 549 -1.13 28.74 -8.98
N GLU A 550 -0.78 29.87 -9.61
CA GLU A 550 -1.56 31.12 -9.57
C GLU A 550 -2.58 31.18 -10.71
N CYS A 551 -3.60 30.31 -10.63
CA CYS A 551 -4.58 30.15 -11.69
C CYS A 551 -5.61 31.28 -11.77
N TRP A 552 -5.86 32.06 -10.70
CA TRP A 552 -6.92 33.08 -10.70
C TRP A 552 -6.70 34.18 -11.75
N ASN A 553 -5.48 34.70 -11.86
CA ASN A 553 -5.17 35.78 -12.81
C ASN A 553 -5.09 35.28 -14.26
N ASN A 554 -4.71 34.01 -14.43
CA ASN A 554 -4.44 33.41 -15.74
C ASN A 554 -5.62 32.58 -16.30
N CYS A 555 -6.77 32.58 -15.63
CA CYS A 555 -7.91 31.74 -16.02
C CYS A 555 -8.82 32.39 -17.07
N ASN A 556 -9.42 31.54 -17.90
CA ASN A 556 -10.47 31.94 -18.83
C ASN A 556 -11.82 32.20 -18.12
N SER A 557 -12.79 32.77 -18.84
CA SER A 557 -14.11 33.13 -18.27
C SER A 557 -14.85 31.93 -17.65
N SER A 558 -14.75 30.74 -18.27
CA SER A 558 -15.38 29.52 -17.75
C SER A 558 -14.76 29.07 -16.43
N GLN A 559 -13.42 28.98 -16.37
CA GLN A 559 -12.68 28.66 -15.15
C GLN A 559 -12.94 29.68 -14.05
N ARG A 560 -13.06 30.97 -14.38
CA ARG A 560 -13.40 32.01 -13.40
C ARG A 560 -14.77 31.81 -12.78
N LYS A 561 -15.78 31.38 -13.56
CA LYS A 561 -17.10 31.01 -13.05
C LYS A 561 -17.00 29.82 -12.08
N VAL A 562 -16.21 28.80 -12.43
CA VAL A 562 -15.94 27.65 -11.56
C VAL A 562 -15.28 28.07 -10.26
N PHE A 563 -14.20 28.87 -10.29
CA PHE A 563 -13.48 29.29 -9.08
C PHE A 563 -14.36 30.11 -8.13
N ARG A 564 -15.19 31.01 -8.67
CA ARG A 564 -16.20 31.73 -7.88
C ARG A 564 -17.21 30.77 -7.25
N PHE A 565 -17.71 29.80 -8.02
CA PHE A 565 -18.65 28.81 -7.52
C PHE A 565 -18.06 27.97 -6.37
N LEU A 566 -16.78 27.57 -6.50
CA LEU A 566 -16.04 26.84 -5.48
C LEU A 566 -15.70 27.69 -4.24
N GLY A 567 -15.75 29.02 -4.36
CA GLY A 567 -15.31 29.97 -3.33
C GLY A 567 -13.78 30.16 -3.25
N CYS A 568 -13.06 29.67 -4.27
CA CYS A 568 -11.61 29.80 -4.44
C CYS A 568 -11.27 31.15 -5.11
N VAL A 569 -11.60 32.24 -4.40
CA VAL A 569 -11.34 33.62 -4.85
C VAL A 569 -10.26 34.23 -3.94
N PRO A 570 -9.24 34.92 -4.48
CA PRO A 570 -8.24 35.64 -3.68
C PRO A 570 -8.89 36.62 -2.70
N LYS A 571 -8.28 36.81 -1.53
CA LYS A 571 -8.79 37.73 -0.50
C LYS A 571 -8.91 39.16 -1.02
N SER A 572 -7.95 39.61 -1.83
CA SER A 572 -7.95 40.94 -2.46
C SER A 572 -9.17 41.23 -3.33
N VAL A 573 -9.85 40.20 -3.84
CA VAL A 573 -11.03 40.31 -4.71
C VAL A 573 -12.34 39.99 -3.96
N LYS A 574 -12.25 39.41 -2.76
CA LYS A 574 -13.42 39.05 -1.97
C LYS A 574 -14.01 40.30 -1.32
N ALA A 575 -15.21 40.69 -1.75
CA ALA A 575 -15.99 41.70 -1.05
C ALA A 575 -16.30 41.24 0.39
N GLU A 576 -16.28 42.19 1.34
CA GLU A 576 -16.62 41.90 2.72
C GLU A 576 -18.09 41.46 2.83
N PRO A 577 -18.37 40.37 3.57
CA PRO A 577 -19.73 39.86 3.68
C PRO A 577 -20.57 40.77 4.57
N LYS A 578 -21.62 41.38 3.99
CA LYS A 578 -22.59 42.23 4.73
C LYS A 578 -23.36 41.51 5.86
N LYS A 579 -23.31 40.17 5.94
CA LYS A 579 -24.00 39.34 6.96
C LYS A 579 -23.14 38.13 7.32
N VAL A 580 -23.24 37.67 8.56
CA VAL A 580 -22.60 36.42 9.02
C VAL A 580 -23.22 35.22 8.28
N ARG A 581 -22.49 34.66 7.32
CA ARG A 581 -22.97 33.56 6.46
C ARG A 581 -22.82 32.17 7.09
N PHE A 582 -21.98 32.05 8.12
CA PHE A 582 -21.57 30.75 8.68
C PHE A 582 -21.66 30.76 10.21
N ILE A 583 -22.06 29.63 10.78
CA ILE A 583 -22.07 29.45 12.24
C ILE A 583 -20.66 29.00 12.64
N THR A 584 -19.90 29.84 13.33
CA THR A 584 -18.55 29.53 13.83
C THR A 584 -18.50 29.69 15.36
N GLY A 585 -17.44 29.20 16.00
CA GLY A 585 -17.25 29.28 17.46
C GLY A 585 -17.13 27.93 18.18
N SER A 586 -16.84 27.99 19.48
CA SER A 586 -16.55 26.82 20.34
C SER A 586 -17.72 25.83 20.40
N VAL A 587 -18.96 26.33 20.50
CA VAL A 587 -20.18 25.50 20.55
C VAL A 587 -20.35 24.68 19.27
N ALA A 588 -20.17 25.29 18.10
CA ALA A 588 -20.25 24.60 16.81
C ALA A 588 -19.12 23.57 16.66
N SER A 589 -17.92 23.86 17.17
CA SER A 589 -16.82 22.89 17.22
C SER A 589 -17.18 21.68 18.10
N ALA A 590 -17.66 21.92 19.31
CA ALA A 590 -18.07 20.87 20.24
C ALA A 590 -19.18 19.98 19.65
N LYS A 591 -20.18 20.57 18.98
CA LYS A 591 -21.24 19.80 18.29
C LYS A 591 -20.67 18.89 17.19
N LYS A 592 -19.72 19.38 16.37
CA LYS A 592 -19.04 18.58 15.35
C LYS A 592 -18.23 17.43 15.95
N ASP A 593 -17.54 17.68 17.05
CA ASP A 593 -16.72 16.66 17.71
C ASP A 593 -17.59 15.56 18.33
N ARG A 594 -18.67 15.94 19.02
CA ARG A 594 -19.68 14.99 19.52
C ARG A 594 -20.29 14.16 18.39
N TYR A 595 -20.68 14.79 17.27
CA TYR A 595 -21.21 14.09 16.10
C TYR A 595 -20.23 13.04 15.55
N ARG A 596 -18.97 13.43 15.31
CA ARG A 596 -17.95 12.52 14.80
C ARG A 596 -17.63 11.39 15.78
N HIS A 597 -17.57 11.70 17.08
CA HIS A 597 -17.36 10.70 18.13
C HIS A 597 -18.53 9.70 18.18
N ARG A 598 -19.77 10.18 18.12
CA ARG A 598 -20.97 9.32 18.07
C ARG A 598 -20.93 8.35 16.89
N ILE A 599 -20.64 8.84 15.68
CA ILE A 599 -20.54 7.99 14.48
C ILE A 599 -19.46 6.91 14.65
N ARG A 600 -18.29 7.28 15.18
CA ARG A 600 -17.22 6.31 15.46
C ARG A 600 -17.64 5.28 16.50
N SER A 601 -18.25 5.71 17.60
CA SER A 601 -18.72 4.83 18.68
C SER A 601 -19.75 3.81 18.17
N VAL A 602 -20.74 4.26 17.39
CA VAL A 602 -21.72 3.38 16.74
C VAL A 602 -21.05 2.39 15.78
N ALA A 603 -20.08 2.85 14.97
CA ALA A 603 -19.36 1.99 14.05
C ALA A 603 -18.54 0.91 14.77
N VAL A 604 -17.87 1.26 15.88
CA VAL A 604 -17.12 0.32 16.73
C VAL A 604 -18.06 -0.68 17.38
N LYS A 605 -19.17 -0.22 17.98
CA LYS A 605 -20.19 -1.09 18.59
C LYS A 605 -20.74 -2.09 17.57
N ASN A 606 -21.10 -1.64 16.38
CA ASN A 606 -21.58 -2.52 15.31
C ASN A 606 -20.50 -3.51 14.84
N ALA A 607 -19.24 -3.11 14.79
CA ALA A 607 -18.14 -4.00 14.44
C ALA A 607 -17.91 -5.08 15.52
N MET A 608 -18.06 -4.75 16.80
CA MET A 608 -18.00 -5.71 17.90
C MET A 608 -19.15 -6.69 17.85
N LEU A 609 -20.39 -6.21 17.66
CA LEU A 609 -21.57 -7.08 17.55
C LEU A 609 -21.43 -8.10 16.41
N LYS A 610 -20.87 -7.69 15.27
CA LYS A 610 -20.59 -8.61 14.15
C LYS A 610 -19.55 -9.70 14.46
N ARG A 611 -18.73 -9.54 15.50
CA ARG A 611 -17.73 -10.53 15.93
C ARG A 611 -18.29 -11.52 16.96
N LEU A 612 -19.38 -11.20 17.65
CA LEU A 612 -19.92 -12.06 18.71
C LEU A 612 -20.21 -13.50 18.25
N PRO A 613 -20.89 -13.73 17.11
CA PRO A 613 -21.12 -15.10 16.64
C PRO A 613 -19.81 -15.87 16.41
N TYR A 614 -18.76 -15.18 15.95
CA TYR A 614 -17.44 -15.76 15.71
C TYR A 614 -16.65 -16.06 16.98
N ALA A 615 -17.02 -15.47 18.10
CA ALA A 615 -16.43 -15.78 19.40
C ALA A 615 -17.09 -17.01 20.04
N GLU A 616 -18.36 -17.28 19.71
CA GLU A 616 -19.10 -18.45 20.17
C GLU A 616 -18.76 -19.68 19.32
N ASP A 617 -18.94 -19.59 18.00
CA ASP A 617 -18.56 -20.63 17.05
C ASP A 617 -18.11 -20.00 15.72
N ARG A 618 -16.80 -20.07 15.45
CA ARG A 618 -16.22 -19.48 14.25
C ARG A 618 -16.75 -20.11 12.96
N TYR A 619 -16.86 -21.44 12.91
CA TYR A 619 -17.14 -22.15 11.67
C TYR A 619 -18.62 -22.03 11.30
N SER A 620 -19.50 -22.20 12.28
CA SER A 620 -20.94 -21.98 12.08
C SER A 620 -21.24 -20.53 11.73
N ALA A 621 -20.61 -19.56 12.39
CA ALA A 621 -20.76 -18.14 12.05
C ALA A 621 -20.25 -17.81 10.64
N LEU A 622 -19.12 -18.39 10.23
CA LEU A 622 -18.60 -18.20 8.87
C LEU A 622 -19.56 -18.80 7.84
N LYS A 623 -20.02 -20.04 8.05
CA LYS A 623 -20.98 -20.72 7.16
C LYS A 623 -22.25 -19.90 6.99
N ALA A 624 -22.85 -19.44 8.10
CA ALA A 624 -24.04 -18.61 8.08
C ALA A 624 -23.82 -17.26 7.36
N GLU A 625 -22.66 -16.61 7.56
CA GLU A 625 -22.32 -15.38 6.84
C GLU A 625 -22.17 -15.62 5.33
N LEU A 626 -21.58 -16.75 4.91
CA LEU A 626 -21.41 -17.10 3.50
C LEU A 626 -22.74 -17.42 2.82
N GLN A 627 -23.59 -18.23 3.46
CA GLN A 627 -24.93 -18.57 2.95
C GLN A 627 -25.84 -17.34 2.87
N GLY A 628 -25.88 -16.51 3.92
CA GLY A 628 -26.66 -15.27 3.95
C GLY A 628 -26.22 -14.21 2.92
N ARG A 629 -25.09 -14.44 2.24
CA ARG A 629 -24.55 -13.58 1.17
C ARG A 629 -24.56 -14.26 -0.20
N GLY A 630 -25.06 -15.49 -0.32
CA GLY A 630 -25.08 -16.25 -1.58
C GLY A 630 -23.68 -16.59 -2.09
N ILE A 631 -22.70 -16.72 -1.19
CA ILE A 631 -21.31 -17.07 -1.53
C ILE A 631 -21.11 -18.58 -1.43
N LEU A 632 -21.81 -19.22 -0.50
CA LEU A 632 -21.85 -20.67 -0.32
C LEU A 632 -23.32 -21.10 -0.42
N GLU A 633 -23.57 -22.21 -1.09
CA GLU A 633 -24.91 -22.80 -1.19
C GLU A 633 -25.41 -23.36 0.15
#